data_AF-A0A520QGS6-F1
#
_entry.id   AF-A0A520QGS6-F1
#
_cell.length_a   1.000
_cell.length_b   1.000
_cell.length_c   1.000
_cell.angle_alpha   90.00
_cell.angle_beta   90.00
_cell.angle_gamma   90.00
#
_symmetry.space_group_name_H-M   'P 1'
#
loop_
_entity.id
_entity.type
_entity.pdbx_description
1 polymer ?
#
loop_
_entity_poly.entity_id
_entity_poly.type
_entity_poly.pdbx_seq_one_letter_code
_entity_poly.pdbx_strand_id
1 'polypeptide(L)'
;MILASCGPDLGTADEAAAVEIVYTPDGVPAFAGQALMIQSCGAGGFCHSEDIDAQERFGAPLGLDFDLRLAATNNEVELDAAHRLLRNQQHVLAMRGEIWGQVQSGRMPPQGEAGQMYFASVNERFDRIDDDGVTATPLPGLDTEEGKDLLRNWLASRVPVIERTQERVDREPNVTGFTVAACERSCVDLTWPAINAQIIQPTCALGRCHDSSDPAGSLDLSGTDLEVHARILDAAPEGTQCTGEAPLLTASDPDRSLMYLKVAAASSDDVCGSRMPLSGNLLSEQRVCALRAWIQCGACVEADGGDCADCIEGERAACNVDVATPSQCIETTACPNRASLDM
;
A
#
# COMPACT_ATOMS: atom_id res chain seq x y z
N MET A 1 -8.84 -17.68 23.44
CA MET A 1 -7.86 -16.67 23.89
C MET A 1 -7.78 -15.65 22.78
N ILE A 2 -8.23 -14.42 23.05
CA ILE A 2 -8.33 -13.34 22.05
C ILE A 2 -6.90 -12.94 21.68
N LEU A 3 -6.50 -13.16 20.42
CA LEU A 3 -5.22 -12.68 19.88
C LEU A 3 -5.33 -11.16 19.78
N ALA A 4 -4.70 -10.46 20.71
CA ALA A 4 -4.52 -9.02 20.62
C ALA A 4 -3.52 -8.72 19.49
N SER A 5 -3.95 -7.91 18.51
CA SER A 5 -3.06 -7.37 17.49
C SER A 5 -2.00 -6.47 18.14
N CYS A 6 -0.74 -6.61 17.73
CA CYS A 6 0.37 -5.74 18.19
C CYS A 6 0.36 -4.33 17.57
N GLY A 7 -0.83 -3.76 17.34
CA GLY A 7 -1.01 -2.41 16.81
C GLY A 7 -2.25 -1.76 17.44
N PRO A 8 -2.30 -0.42 17.53
CA PRO A 8 -3.46 0.26 18.07
C PRO A 8 -4.70 -0.10 17.26
N ASP A 9 -5.78 -0.41 17.97
CA ASP A 9 -7.06 -0.76 17.36
C ASP A 9 -7.65 0.47 16.65
N LEU A 10 -7.92 0.32 15.35
CA LEU A 10 -8.58 1.34 14.54
C LEU A 10 -10.10 1.36 14.78
N GLY A 11 -10.65 0.36 15.46
CA GLY A 11 -12.08 0.19 15.68
C GLY A 11 -12.84 -0.18 14.41
N THR A 12 -14.17 -0.08 14.48
CA THR A 12 -15.05 -0.35 13.33
C THR A 12 -14.95 0.76 12.29
N ALA A 13 -14.98 0.35 11.01
CA ALA A 13 -15.04 1.24 9.86
C ALA A 13 -16.48 1.70 9.58
N ASP A 14 -16.64 2.99 9.28
CA ASP A 14 -17.82 3.55 8.63
C ASP A 14 -17.44 3.93 7.20
N GLU A 15 -17.68 3.00 6.26
CA GLU A 15 -17.29 3.15 4.86
C GLU A 15 -18.00 4.31 4.16
N ALA A 16 -19.21 4.68 4.60
CA ALA A 16 -19.97 5.77 4.03
C ALA A 16 -19.36 7.12 4.45
N ALA A 17 -18.99 7.27 5.72
CA ALA A 17 -18.31 8.46 6.20
C ALA A 17 -16.87 8.59 5.67
N ALA A 18 -16.20 7.47 5.34
CA ALA A 18 -14.83 7.48 4.82
C ALA A 18 -14.68 8.06 3.41
N VAL A 19 -15.79 8.21 2.68
CA VAL A 19 -15.83 8.76 1.32
C VAL A 19 -16.41 10.18 1.26
N GLU A 20 -16.44 10.90 2.38
CA GLU A 20 -16.73 12.33 2.40
C GLU A 20 -15.74 13.07 1.50
N ILE A 21 -16.24 13.84 0.54
CA ILE A 21 -15.40 14.59 -0.43
C ILE A 21 -15.19 16.01 0.08
N VAL A 22 -13.93 16.43 0.07
CA VAL A 22 -13.47 17.80 0.39
C VAL A 22 -12.60 18.33 -0.74
N TYR A 23 -12.40 19.64 -0.81
CA TYR A 23 -11.79 20.28 -1.97
C TYR A 23 -10.69 21.25 -1.58
N THR A 24 -9.65 21.35 -2.41
CA THR A 24 -8.72 22.49 -2.33
C THR A 24 -9.41 23.79 -2.80
N PRO A 25 -8.83 24.98 -2.54
CA PRO A 25 -9.36 26.24 -3.07
C PRO A 25 -9.49 26.29 -4.60
N ASP A 26 -8.68 25.50 -5.30
CA ASP A 26 -8.72 25.36 -6.77
C ASP A 26 -9.72 24.29 -7.24
N GLY A 27 -10.50 23.72 -6.33
CA GLY A 27 -11.56 22.76 -6.64
C GLY A 27 -11.08 21.33 -6.87
N VAL A 28 -9.87 20.98 -6.41
CA VAL A 28 -9.34 19.60 -6.51
C VAL A 28 -9.89 18.75 -5.36
N PRO A 29 -10.68 17.70 -5.62
CA PRO A 29 -11.28 16.88 -4.58
C PRO A 29 -10.30 15.86 -3.99
N ALA A 30 -10.53 15.50 -2.73
CA ALA A 30 -9.99 14.31 -2.07
C ALA A 30 -11.02 13.78 -1.07
N PHE A 31 -10.92 12.52 -0.65
CA PHE A 31 -11.68 12.08 0.52
C PHE A 31 -11.12 12.72 1.79
N ALA A 32 -11.95 13.00 2.81
CA ALA A 32 -11.54 13.75 4.00
C ALA A 32 -10.28 13.14 4.69
N GLY A 33 -10.20 11.81 4.81
CA GLY A 33 -9.01 11.15 5.36
C GLY A 33 -7.79 11.17 4.41
N GLN A 34 -8.01 11.11 3.09
CA GLN A 34 -6.96 11.31 2.09
C GLN A 34 -6.41 12.74 2.15
N ALA A 35 -7.29 13.74 2.23
CA ALA A 35 -6.95 15.15 2.40
C ALA A 35 -6.14 15.40 3.68
N LEU A 36 -6.56 14.81 4.81
CA LEU A 36 -5.83 14.85 6.06
C LEU A 36 -4.42 14.25 5.92
N MET A 37 -4.29 13.11 5.24
CA MET A 37 -2.97 12.53 4.98
C MET A 37 -2.11 13.47 4.13
N ILE A 38 -2.65 14.03 3.05
CA ILE A 38 -1.95 14.95 2.14
C ILE A 38 -1.47 16.20 2.90
N GLN A 39 -2.38 16.91 3.59
CA GLN A 39 -2.07 18.18 4.26
C GLN A 39 -1.22 17.99 5.54
N SER A 40 -1.30 16.83 6.18
CA SER A 40 -0.68 16.60 7.50
C SER A 40 0.61 15.79 7.49
N CYS A 41 0.80 14.89 6.53
CA CYS A 41 1.95 13.98 6.55
C CYS A 41 2.61 13.83 5.17
N GLY A 42 1.83 13.82 4.09
CA GLY A 42 2.26 13.63 2.70
C GLY A 42 2.73 14.93 2.03
N ALA A 43 2.42 15.12 0.75
CA ALA A 43 2.97 16.21 -0.06
C ALA A 43 2.71 17.63 0.46
N GLY A 44 1.55 17.88 1.07
CA GLY A 44 1.23 19.17 1.70
C GLY A 44 1.94 19.40 3.04
N GLY A 45 2.28 18.31 3.75
CA GLY A 45 3.05 18.32 4.99
C GLY A 45 4.53 17.99 4.85
N PHE A 46 4.95 17.72 3.61
CA PHE A 46 6.29 17.58 3.07
C PHE A 46 7.13 16.39 3.64
N CYS A 47 7.05 16.07 4.94
CA CYS A 47 7.90 15.05 5.58
C CYS A 47 7.87 13.66 4.92
N HIS A 48 6.71 13.21 4.41
CA HIS A 48 6.55 11.95 3.68
C HIS A 48 6.29 12.17 2.17
N SER A 49 6.93 13.16 1.57
CA SER A 49 6.88 13.44 0.12
C SER A 49 8.08 12.83 -0.61
N GLU A 50 7.85 12.28 -1.80
CA GLU A 50 8.90 11.68 -2.65
C GLU A 50 9.90 12.71 -3.19
N ASP A 51 9.46 13.97 -3.34
CA ASP A 51 10.24 15.05 -3.97
C ASP A 51 11.18 15.80 -3.00
N ILE A 52 11.34 15.32 -1.77
CA ILE A 52 12.06 16.05 -0.72
C ILE A 52 13.36 15.36 -0.35
N ASP A 53 14.41 16.17 -0.26
CA ASP A 53 15.74 15.73 0.14
C ASP A 53 15.69 15.00 1.50
N ALA A 54 16.44 13.90 1.61
CA ALA A 54 16.43 13.05 2.81
C ALA A 54 16.73 13.81 4.11
N GLN A 55 17.50 14.91 4.03
CA GLN A 55 17.86 15.76 5.17
C GLN A 55 16.70 16.66 5.63
N GLU A 56 15.72 16.90 4.76
CA GLU A 56 14.56 17.75 4.99
C GLU A 56 13.32 16.95 5.40
N ARG A 57 13.46 15.64 5.63
CA ARG A 57 12.36 14.74 6.05
C ARG A 57 12.06 14.76 7.56
N PHE A 58 12.80 15.54 8.35
CA PHE A 58 12.64 15.68 9.82
C PHE A 58 12.45 14.35 10.58
N GLY A 59 13.17 13.30 10.16
CA GLY A 59 13.14 11.97 10.78
C GLY A 59 12.16 10.98 10.13
N ALA A 60 11.39 11.38 9.12
CA ALA A 60 10.66 10.45 8.27
C ALA A 60 11.65 9.58 7.45
N PRO A 61 11.48 8.24 7.43
CA PRO A 61 12.37 7.34 6.69
C PRO A 61 12.39 7.62 5.19
N LEU A 62 13.53 7.40 4.55
CA LEU A 62 13.64 7.43 3.09
C LEU A 62 12.79 6.29 2.48
N GLY A 63 12.03 6.60 1.43
CA GLY A 63 11.15 5.63 0.74
C GLY A 63 9.84 5.31 1.46
N LEU A 64 9.62 5.86 2.66
CA LEU A 64 8.32 5.82 3.33
C LEU A 64 7.52 7.08 3.00
N ASP A 65 6.83 7.03 1.87
CA ASP A 65 6.09 8.17 1.33
C ASP A 65 4.58 7.99 1.47
N PHE A 66 3.89 9.10 1.70
CA PHE A 66 2.43 9.21 1.86
C PHE A 66 1.84 10.24 0.89
N ASP A 67 2.46 10.40 -0.28
CA ASP A 67 1.92 11.26 -1.34
C ASP A 67 0.70 10.61 -2.00
N LEU A 68 -0.47 11.00 -1.51
CA LEU A 68 -1.78 10.57 -2.00
C LEU A 68 -2.46 11.62 -2.87
N ARG A 69 -1.72 12.58 -3.43
CA ARG A 69 -2.27 13.51 -4.42
C ARG A 69 -2.79 12.74 -5.63
N LEU A 70 -3.83 13.29 -6.27
CA LEU A 70 -4.46 12.71 -7.45
C LEU A 70 -3.42 12.39 -8.53
N ALA A 71 -3.64 11.29 -9.23
CA ALA A 71 -2.84 10.91 -10.38
C ALA A 71 -3.03 11.89 -11.54
N ALA A 72 -4.25 12.39 -11.75
CA ALA A 72 -4.55 13.41 -12.75
C ALA A 72 -5.79 14.23 -12.35
N THR A 73 -5.82 15.51 -12.72
CA THR A 73 -7.03 16.35 -12.60
C THR A 73 -7.93 16.27 -13.84
N ASN A 74 -7.61 15.37 -14.76
CA ASN A 74 -8.35 15.05 -15.97
C ASN A 74 -8.64 13.53 -16.04
N ASN A 75 -9.37 13.11 -17.07
CA ASN A 75 -9.72 11.69 -17.28
C ASN A 75 -8.60 10.86 -17.95
N GLU A 76 -7.44 11.45 -18.23
CA GLU A 76 -6.31 10.74 -18.81
C GLU A 76 -5.64 9.86 -17.74
N VAL A 77 -4.94 8.81 -18.19
CA VAL A 77 -4.17 7.95 -17.29
C VAL A 77 -2.72 8.42 -17.34
N GLU A 78 -2.32 9.20 -16.33
CA GLU A 78 -0.91 9.54 -16.11
C GLU A 78 -0.25 8.41 -15.32
N LEU A 79 0.44 7.51 -16.02
CA LEU A 79 0.93 6.23 -15.47
C LEU A 79 1.84 6.40 -14.26
N ASP A 80 2.82 7.31 -14.32
CA ASP A 80 3.77 7.51 -13.22
C ASP A 80 3.08 8.03 -11.96
N ALA A 81 2.13 8.96 -12.13
CA ALA A 81 1.34 9.51 -11.03
C ALA A 81 0.35 8.48 -10.45
N ALA A 82 -0.22 7.62 -11.30
CA ALA A 82 -1.07 6.51 -10.87
C ALA A 82 -0.26 5.45 -10.09
N HIS A 83 0.96 5.13 -10.53
CA HIS A 83 1.85 4.23 -9.81
C HIS A 83 2.30 4.81 -8.46
N ARG A 84 2.63 6.10 -8.41
CA ARG A 84 2.92 6.82 -7.16
C ARG A 84 1.77 6.69 -6.17
N LEU A 85 0.57 7.10 -6.58
CA LEU A 85 -0.62 7.08 -5.73
C LEU A 85 -0.90 5.67 -5.20
N LEU A 86 -0.80 4.64 -6.05
CA LEU A 86 -1.00 3.26 -5.64
C LEU A 86 0.04 2.79 -4.61
N ARG A 87 1.33 3.02 -4.84
CA ARG A 87 2.39 2.63 -3.88
C ARG A 87 2.15 3.29 -2.52
N ASN A 88 1.88 4.59 -2.51
CA ASN A 88 1.68 5.34 -1.27
C ASN A 88 0.38 4.94 -0.56
N GLN A 89 -0.70 4.68 -1.30
CA GLN A 89 -1.94 4.16 -0.75
C GLN A 89 -1.72 2.79 -0.06
N GLN A 90 -0.87 1.94 -0.65
CA GLN A 90 -0.51 0.65 -0.07
C GLN A 90 0.40 0.79 1.15
N HIS A 91 1.36 1.71 1.15
CA HIS A 91 2.16 2.02 2.34
C HIS A 91 1.26 2.48 3.50
N VAL A 92 0.33 3.41 3.24
CA VAL A 92 -0.62 3.88 4.25
C VAL A 92 -1.52 2.74 4.74
N LEU A 93 -2.02 1.90 3.83
CA LEU A 93 -2.84 0.76 4.20
C LEU A 93 -2.07 -0.25 5.06
N ALA A 94 -0.82 -0.55 4.71
CA ALA A 94 0.05 -1.46 5.46
C ALA A 94 0.36 -0.92 6.85
N MET A 95 0.62 0.39 6.95
CA MET A 95 1.03 1.06 8.19
C MET A 95 -0.10 1.71 8.97
N ARG A 96 -1.37 1.43 8.62
CA ARG A 96 -2.53 2.13 9.18
C ARG A 96 -2.60 2.14 10.70
N GLY A 97 -2.17 1.05 11.35
CA GLY A 97 -2.09 0.96 12.81
C GLY A 97 -0.98 1.86 13.36
N GLU A 98 0.22 1.78 12.79
CA GLU A 98 1.38 2.58 13.20
C GLU A 98 1.12 4.06 13.01
N ILE A 99 0.60 4.46 11.85
CA ILE A 99 0.20 5.84 11.54
C ILE A 99 -0.76 6.35 12.60
N TRP A 100 -1.83 5.60 12.88
CA TRP A 100 -2.81 5.98 13.90
C TRP A 100 -2.18 6.09 15.29
N GLY A 101 -1.29 5.16 15.66
CA GLY A 101 -0.57 5.22 16.93
C GLY A 101 0.32 6.46 17.06
N GLN A 102 0.97 6.89 15.97
CA GLN A 102 1.77 8.12 15.98
C GLN A 102 0.88 9.36 16.13
N VAL A 103 -0.23 9.42 15.39
CA VAL A 103 -1.22 10.52 15.47
C VAL A 103 -1.83 10.62 16.86
N GLN A 104 -2.28 9.51 17.42
CA GLN A 104 -2.85 9.46 18.77
C GLN A 104 -1.83 9.90 19.84
N SER A 105 -0.56 9.54 19.67
CA SER A 105 0.52 9.95 20.59
C SER A 105 1.02 11.39 20.37
N GLY A 106 0.50 12.10 19.37
CA GLY A 106 0.94 13.46 19.02
C GLY A 106 2.35 13.53 18.43
N ARG A 107 2.89 12.41 17.96
CA ARG A 107 4.20 12.35 17.29
C ARG A 107 4.11 12.65 15.80
N MET A 108 2.93 12.51 15.20
CA MET A 108 2.66 12.86 13.81
C MET A 108 1.32 13.64 13.70
N PRO A 109 1.33 14.84 13.10
CA PRO A 109 2.50 15.65 12.77
C PRO A 109 3.36 15.92 14.03
N PRO A 110 4.68 16.09 13.91
CA PRO A 110 5.53 16.35 15.07
C PRO A 110 5.13 17.66 15.74
N GLN A 111 5.27 17.72 17.06
CA GLN A 111 5.09 18.95 17.84
C GLN A 111 6.44 19.68 18.03
N GLY A 112 6.41 20.84 18.71
CA GLY A 112 7.62 21.62 19.00
C GLY A 112 8.15 22.37 17.79
N GLU A 113 9.47 22.57 17.71
CA GLU A 113 10.12 23.36 16.65
C GLU A 113 9.88 22.77 15.25
N ALA A 114 10.03 21.45 15.10
CA ALA A 114 9.72 20.75 13.85
C ALA A 114 8.25 20.91 13.45
N GLY A 115 7.33 20.85 14.42
CA GLY A 115 5.91 21.11 14.20
C GLY A 115 5.63 22.55 13.77
N GLN A 116 6.31 23.54 14.36
CA GLN A 116 6.16 24.95 13.98
C GLN A 116 6.67 25.21 12.55
N MET A 117 7.79 24.59 12.17
CA MET A 117 8.28 24.64 10.78
C MET A 117 7.29 24.00 9.82
N TYR A 118 6.68 22.87 10.21
CA TYR A 118 5.60 22.23 9.48
C TYR A 118 4.38 23.14 9.30
N PHE A 119 3.79 23.67 10.37
CA PHE A 119 2.61 24.52 10.26
C PHE A 119 2.87 25.81 9.46
N ALA A 120 4.12 26.27 9.39
CA ALA A 120 4.52 27.41 8.58
C ALA A 120 4.70 27.09 7.08
N SER A 121 4.92 25.82 6.72
CA SER A 121 5.15 25.37 5.34
C SER A 121 3.97 24.65 4.68
N VAL A 122 2.91 24.31 5.43
CA VAL A 122 1.68 23.73 4.87
C VAL A 122 1.07 24.69 3.85
N ASN A 123 1.17 24.30 2.59
CA ASN A 123 0.64 25.06 1.45
C ASN A 123 -0.65 24.46 0.87
N GLU A 124 -0.93 23.19 1.15
CA GLU A 124 -2.16 22.53 0.71
C GLU A 124 -3.17 22.49 1.85
N ARG A 125 -4.38 22.98 1.58
CA ARG A 125 -5.51 22.98 2.51
C ARG A 125 -6.75 22.49 1.79
N PHE A 126 -7.63 21.85 2.55
CA PHE A 126 -8.90 21.36 2.06
C PHE A 126 -10.04 21.99 2.86
N ASP A 127 -11.13 22.27 2.18
CA ASP A 127 -12.36 22.79 2.74
C ASP A 127 -13.50 21.79 2.47
N ARG A 128 -14.40 21.66 3.45
CA ARG A 128 -15.72 21.06 3.30
C ARG A 128 -16.61 22.09 2.62
N ILE A 129 -17.36 21.66 1.60
CA ILE A 129 -18.39 22.49 0.99
C ILE A 129 -19.72 22.13 1.66
N ASP A 130 -20.38 23.13 2.25
CA ASP A 130 -21.67 22.95 2.91
C ASP A 130 -22.79 22.62 1.91
N ASP A 131 -23.96 22.24 2.42
CA ASP A 131 -25.14 21.82 1.64
C ASP A 131 -25.63 22.88 0.63
N ASP A 132 -25.24 24.15 0.79
CA ASP A 132 -25.55 25.23 -0.14
C ASP A 132 -24.68 25.20 -1.42
N GLY A 133 -23.66 24.34 -1.45
CA GLY A 133 -22.74 24.16 -2.57
C GLY A 133 -21.72 25.29 -2.74
N VAL A 134 -21.67 26.26 -1.84
CA VAL A 134 -20.88 27.49 -2.01
C VAL A 134 -20.07 27.84 -0.76
N THR A 135 -20.62 27.61 0.44
CA THR A 135 -19.93 27.91 1.68
C THR A 135 -18.83 26.88 1.92
N ALA A 136 -17.59 27.36 1.95
CA ALA A 136 -16.41 26.57 2.26
C ALA A 136 -16.03 26.73 3.73
N THR A 137 -15.96 25.61 4.45
CA THR A 137 -15.50 25.53 5.84
C THR A 137 -14.20 24.73 5.91
N PRO A 138 -13.13 25.23 6.55
CA PRO A 138 -11.87 24.50 6.65
C PRO A 138 -12.02 23.10 7.23
N LEU A 139 -11.39 22.11 6.58
CA LEU A 139 -11.32 20.75 7.07
C LEU A 139 -10.60 20.74 8.43
N PRO A 140 -11.18 20.14 9.49
CA PRO A 140 -10.54 20.07 10.80
C PRO A 140 -9.19 19.34 10.75
N GLY A 141 -8.16 19.92 11.36
CA GLY A 141 -6.82 19.35 11.41
C GLY A 141 -6.68 18.19 12.39
N LEU A 142 -5.55 17.47 12.33
CA LEU A 142 -5.22 16.36 13.24
C LEU A 142 -4.93 16.80 14.68
N ASP A 143 -4.91 18.11 14.95
CA ASP A 143 -4.91 18.71 16.29
C ASP A 143 -6.30 18.71 16.94
N THR A 144 -7.36 18.44 16.15
CA THR A 144 -8.75 18.34 16.61
C THR A 144 -9.20 16.89 16.74
N GLU A 145 -10.22 16.64 17.57
CA GLU A 145 -10.81 15.29 17.68
C GLU A 145 -11.57 14.90 16.40
N GLU A 146 -12.27 15.84 15.76
CA GLU A 146 -12.96 15.57 14.49
C GLU A 146 -11.98 15.15 13.38
N GLY A 147 -10.87 15.88 13.21
CA GLY A 147 -9.85 15.51 12.21
C GLY A 147 -9.21 14.16 12.49
N LYS A 148 -8.93 13.84 13.76
CA LYS A 148 -8.43 12.51 14.16
C LYS A 148 -9.45 11.41 13.85
N ASP A 149 -10.73 11.63 14.14
CA ASP A 149 -11.79 10.66 13.89
C ASP A 149 -11.99 10.41 12.39
N LEU A 150 -11.92 11.45 11.56
CA LEU A 150 -11.97 11.34 10.10
C LEU A 150 -10.80 10.50 9.57
N LEU A 151 -9.56 10.78 10.01
CA LEU A 151 -8.39 10.00 9.61
C LEU A 151 -8.48 8.55 10.08
N ARG A 152 -8.83 8.30 11.35
CA ARG A 152 -9.00 6.95 11.90
C ARG A 152 -10.03 6.16 11.10
N ASN A 153 -11.19 6.77 10.84
CA ASN A 153 -12.25 6.11 10.10
C ASN A 153 -11.82 5.73 8.68
N TRP A 154 -11.11 6.63 8.00
CA TRP A 154 -10.58 6.40 6.67
C TRP A 154 -9.50 5.31 6.64
N LEU A 155 -8.59 5.29 7.62
CA LEU A 155 -7.62 4.21 7.82
C LEU A 155 -8.30 2.86 8.08
N ALA A 156 -9.34 2.84 8.91
CA ALA A 156 -10.16 1.65 9.18
C ALA A 156 -10.90 1.16 7.93
N SER A 157 -11.35 2.10 7.09
CA SER A 157 -12.10 1.85 5.84
C SER A 157 -11.21 1.51 4.64
N ARG A 158 -10.00 1.02 4.91
CA ARG A 158 -9.04 0.54 3.89
C ARG A 158 -8.54 1.62 2.92
N VAL A 159 -8.46 2.88 3.39
CA VAL A 159 -7.72 3.94 2.70
C VAL A 159 -8.27 4.19 1.28
N PRO A 160 -9.58 4.44 1.10
CA PRO A 160 -10.11 4.77 -0.22
C PRO A 160 -9.46 6.05 -0.75
N VAL A 161 -9.19 6.15 -2.05
CA VAL A 161 -8.64 7.38 -2.66
C VAL A 161 -9.43 7.80 -3.88
N ILE A 162 -9.53 9.10 -4.06
CA ILE A 162 -9.85 9.70 -5.36
C ILE A 162 -8.56 9.73 -6.14
N GLU A 163 -8.56 9.03 -7.27
CA GLU A 163 -7.38 8.89 -8.10
C GLU A 163 -7.33 9.94 -9.20
N ARG A 164 -8.46 10.20 -9.85
CA ARG A 164 -8.56 11.14 -10.98
C ARG A 164 -9.86 11.92 -10.94
N THR A 165 -9.89 13.04 -11.63
CA THR A 165 -11.08 13.91 -11.71
C THR A 165 -11.33 14.40 -13.12
N GLN A 166 -12.51 14.95 -13.35
CA GLN A 166 -12.79 15.70 -14.57
C GLN A 166 -12.87 17.19 -14.26
N GLU A 167 -12.03 17.97 -14.95
CA GLU A 167 -12.08 19.43 -14.90
C GLU A 167 -13.44 19.95 -15.39
N ARG A 168 -13.98 20.95 -14.68
CA ARG A 168 -15.20 21.65 -15.10
C ARG A 168 -14.90 23.03 -15.68
N VAL A 169 -15.60 23.39 -16.75
CA VAL A 169 -15.46 24.69 -17.44
C VAL A 169 -16.20 25.84 -16.75
N ASP A 170 -17.05 25.56 -15.77
CA ASP A 170 -17.95 26.52 -15.12
C ASP A 170 -17.45 27.04 -13.76
N ARG A 171 -16.18 26.75 -13.40
CA ARG A 171 -15.55 27.12 -12.12
C ARG A 171 -16.18 26.48 -10.88
N GLU A 172 -17.06 25.51 -11.07
CA GLU A 172 -17.52 24.62 -10.02
C GLU A 172 -16.41 23.61 -9.65
N PRO A 173 -16.43 23.01 -8.45
CA PRO A 173 -15.45 22.00 -8.07
C PRO A 173 -15.39 20.83 -9.08
N ASN A 174 -14.19 20.25 -9.25
CA ASN A 174 -14.01 19.15 -10.19
C ASN A 174 -14.90 17.97 -9.80
N VAL A 175 -15.51 17.32 -10.80
CA VAL A 175 -16.29 16.11 -10.54
C VAL A 175 -15.31 14.99 -10.22
N THR A 176 -15.55 14.29 -9.12
CA THR A 176 -14.77 13.11 -8.76
C THR A 176 -14.85 12.10 -9.89
N GLY A 177 -13.70 11.71 -10.43
CA GLY A 177 -13.60 10.71 -11.48
C GLY A 177 -13.66 9.31 -10.87
N PHE A 178 -12.73 8.46 -11.28
CA PHE A 178 -12.62 7.10 -10.76
C PHE A 178 -12.09 7.10 -9.31
N THR A 179 -12.76 6.34 -8.46
CA THR A 179 -12.29 5.97 -7.13
C THR A 179 -11.67 4.58 -7.22
N VAL A 180 -10.48 4.41 -6.67
CA VAL A 180 -9.77 3.12 -6.75
C VAL A 180 -9.50 2.64 -5.34
N ALA A 181 -9.99 1.44 -5.01
CA ALA A 181 -9.62 0.82 -3.75
C ALA A 181 -8.13 0.44 -3.81
N ALA A 182 -7.42 0.51 -2.68
CA ALA A 182 -5.98 0.18 -2.61
C ALA A 182 -5.64 -1.22 -3.13
N CYS A 183 -6.63 -2.11 -3.15
CA CYS A 183 -6.52 -3.48 -3.61
C CYS A 183 -6.78 -3.67 -5.11
N GLU A 184 -7.28 -2.64 -5.80
CA GLU A 184 -7.85 -2.72 -7.14
C GLU A 184 -6.81 -2.59 -8.27
N ARG A 185 -5.50 -2.45 -7.99
CA ARG A 185 -4.52 -2.14 -9.05
C ARG A 185 -3.13 -2.74 -8.99
N SER A 186 -2.79 -3.58 -8.01
CA SER A 186 -1.40 -4.05 -7.97
C SER A 186 -1.17 -5.10 -9.06
N CYS A 187 -0.59 -4.67 -10.17
CA CYS A 187 0.08 -5.51 -11.15
C CYS A 187 1.54 -5.59 -10.75
N VAL A 188 1.91 -6.69 -10.11
CA VAL A 188 3.30 -7.02 -9.89
C VAL A 188 3.79 -7.75 -11.12
N ASP A 189 4.75 -7.16 -11.83
CA ASP A 189 5.49 -7.88 -12.87
C ASP A 189 6.19 -9.09 -12.23
N LEU A 190 6.44 -10.12 -13.02
CA LEU A 190 6.95 -11.41 -12.55
C LEU A 190 8.48 -11.39 -12.33
N THR A 191 9.09 -10.20 -12.38
CA THR A 191 10.53 -10.02 -12.21
C THR A 191 10.87 -9.89 -10.73
N TRP A 192 12.07 -10.34 -10.35
CA TRP A 192 12.49 -10.22 -8.96
C TRP A 192 12.49 -8.77 -8.44
N PRO A 193 12.97 -7.74 -9.18
CA PRO A 193 12.89 -6.36 -8.70
C PRO A 193 11.46 -5.93 -8.39
N ALA A 194 10.49 -6.29 -9.23
CA ALA A 194 9.07 -5.98 -9.00
C ALA A 194 8.51 -6.75 -7.79
N ILE A 195 8.81 -8.05 -7.67
CA ILE A 195 8.38 -8.87 -6.54
C ILE A 195 8.99 -8.37 -5.23
N ASN A 196 10.28 -8.04 -5.21
CA ASN A 196 10.93 -7.54 -4.01
C ASN A 196 10.30 -6.21 -3.58
N ALA A 197 10.20 -5.25 -4.50
CA ALA A 197 9.70 -3.91 -4.21
C ALA A 197 8.19 -3.87 -3.88
N GLN A 198 7.37 -4.74 -4.49
CA GLN A 198 5.91 -4.66 -4.38
C GLN A 198 5.27 -5.73 -3.50
N ILE A 199 5.99 -6.81 -3.17
CA ILE A 199 5.50 -7.90 -2.32
C ILE A 199 6.37 -8.00 -1.06
N ILE A 200 7.66 -8.30 -1.22
CA ILE A 200 8.55 -8.68 -0.10
C ILE A 200 8.81 -7.52 0.85
N GLN A 201 9.28 -6.38 0.34
CA GLN A 201 9.60 -5.22 1.17
C GLN A 201 8.37 -4.65 1.89
N PRO A 202 7.25 -4.32 1.22
CA PRO A 202 6.12 -3.67 1.88
C PRO A 202 5.29 -4.60 2.77
N THR A 203 5.31 -5.91 2.53
CA THR A 203 4.41 -6.85 3.23
C THR A 203 5.14 -7.75 4.23
N CYS A 204 6.39 -8.13 3.93
CA CYS A 204 7.12 -9.13 4.72
C CYS A 204 8.25 -8.49 5.55
N ALA A 205 9.08 -7.65 4.94
CA ALA A 205 10.17 -6.96 5.65
C ALA A 205 9.64 -5.83 6.55
N LEU A 206 8.82 -4.93 6.01
CA LEU A 206 8.23 -3.81 6.77
C LEU A 206 7.11 -4.23 7.73
N GLY A 207 6.61 -5.47 7.62
CA GLY A 207 5.67 -6.07 8.57
C GLY A 207 6.27 -6.41 9.94
N ARG A 208 7.57 -6.11 10.16
CA ARG A 208 8.33 -6.31 11.40
C ARG A 208 8.35 -7.75 11.93
N CYS A 209 8.13 -8.73 11.05
CA CYS A 209 8.21 -10.15 11.40
C CYS A 209 9.36 -10.86 10.68
N HIS A 210 9.92 -10.27 9.62
CA HIS A 210 11.02 -10.86 8.86
C HIS A 210 12.05 -9.78 8.50
N ASP A 211 12.55 -9.05 9.50
CA ASP A 211 13.60 -8.04 9.33
C ASP A 211 14.81 -8.34 10.22
N SER A 212 15.85 -7.50 10.13
CA SER A 212 17.08 -7.66 10.90
C SER A 212 16.90 -7.50 12.43
N SER A 213 15.81 -6.87 12.87
CA SER A 213 15.47 -6.66 14.28
C SER A 213 14.59 -7.78 14.85
N ASP A 214 13.68 -8.32 14.04
CA ASP A 214 12.78 -9.42 14.37
C ASP A 214 12.73 -10.44 13.21
N PRO A 215 13.74 -11.33 13.10
CA PRO A 215 13.82 -12.32 12.02
C PRO A 215 13.04 -13.59 12.40
N ALA A 216 11.70 -13.56 12.29
CA ALA A 216 10.89 -14.74 12.62
C ALA A 216 11.28 -15.92 11.72
N GLY A 217 11.48 -17.10 12.34
CA GLY A 217 12.01 -18.27 11.65
C GLY A 217 13.42 -18.09 11.09
N SER A 218 14.22 -17.21 11.73
CA SER A 218 15.59 -16.85 11.32
C SER A 218 15.70 -16.26 9.92
N LEU A 219 14.59 -15.70 9.40
CA LEU A 219 14.52 -15.11 8.06
C LEU A 219 14.53 -13.57 8.15
N ASP A 220 15.58 -12.96 7.60
CA ASP A 220 15.73 -11.51 7.47
C ASP A 220 15.60 -11.09 5.99
N LEU A 221 14.52 -10.37 5.68
CA LEU A 221 14.18 -9.85 4.35
C LEU A 221 14.50 -8.36 4.18
N SER A 222 15.25 -7.75 5.11
CA SER A 222 15.70 -6.36 5.01
C SER A 222 17.03 -6.24 4.26
N GLY A 223 17.20 -5.20 3.45
CA GLY A 223 18.45 -4.96 2.71
C GLY A 223 18.21 -4.69 1.23
N THR A 224 19.26 -4.84 0.43
CA THR A 224 19.18 -4.63 -1.02
C THR A 224 18.51 -5.79 -1.75
N ASP A 225 17.99 -5.54 -2.95
CA ASP A 225 17.32 -6.55 -3.78
C ASP A 225 18.16 -7.83 -3.95
N LEU A 226 19.46 -7.71 -4.19
CA LEU A 226 20.36 -8.87 -4.37
C LEU A 226 20.59 -9.64 -3.08
N GLU A 227 20.73 -8.95 -1.94
CA GLU A 227 20.93 -9.59 -0.65
C GLU A 227 19.70 -10.38 -0.22
N VAL A 228 18.52 -9.79 -0.40
CA VAL A 228 17.24 -10.43 -0.04
C VAL A 228 16.99 -11.63 -0.94
N HIS A 229 17.26 -11.52 -2.24
CA HIS A 229 17.15 -12.65 -3.17
C HIS A 229 18.00 -13.84 -2.75
N ALA A 230 19.30 -13.59 -2.52
CA ALA A 230 20.24 -14.62 -2.13
C ALA A 230 19.82 -15.31 -0.83
N ARG A 231 19.35 -14.54 0.17
CA ARG A 231 18.84 -15.09 1.42
C ARG A 231 17.61 -15.96 1.22
N ILE A 232 16.66 -15.57 0.38
CA ILE A 232 15.45 -16.37 0.14
C ILE A 232 15.80 -17.71 -0.52
N LEU A 233 16.77 -17.72 -1.45
CA LEU A 233 17.20 -18.94 -2.13
C LEU A 233 17.96 -19.91 -1.21
N ASP A 234 18.82 -19.40 -0.34
CA ASP A 234 19.67 -20.21 0.52
C ASP A 234 19.05 -20.50 1.89
N ALA A 235 17.94 -19.85 2.25
CA ALA A 235 17.31 -20.01 3.55
C ALA A 235 16.69 -21.41 3.73
N ALA A 236 17.09 -22.06 4.82
CA ALA A 236 16.36 -23.19 5.37
C ALA A 236 15.22 -22.66 6.24
N PRO A 237 13.98 -23.14 6.08
CA PRO A 237 12.91 -22.73 6.96
C PRO A 237 13.14 -23.30 8.36
N GLU A 238 13.14 -22.42 9.36
CA GLU A 238 13.30 -22.81 10.76
C GLU A 238 11.96 -22.74 11.49
N GLY A 239 11.60 -23.83 12.17
CA GLY A 239 10.38 -23.92 12.96
C GLY A 239 10.09 -25.33 13.43
N THR A 240 9.66 -25.47 14.68
CA THR A 240 9.34 -26.78 15.27
C THR A 240 8.10 -27.44 14.67
N GLN A 241 7.30 -26.68 13.93
CA GLN A 241 6.06 -27.15 13.30
C GLN A 241 6.30 -27.76 11.92
N CYS A 242 7.45 -27.49 11.29
CA CYS A 242 7.80 -27.91 9.93
C CYS A 242 9.04 -28.78 9.91
N THR A 243 8.97 -29.96 10.53
CA THR A 243 10.06 -30.93 10.51
C THR A 243 10.23 -31.56 9.12
N GLY A 244 11.13 -31.01 8.30
CA GLY A 244 11.79 -31.73 7.20
C GLY A 244 11.13 -31.77 5.82
N GLU A 245 10.16 -30.92 5.49
CA GLU A 245 9.33 -31.18 4.29
C GLU A 245 9.35 -30.15 3.14
N ALA A 246 9.88 -28.93 3.29
CA ALA A 246 10.05 -28.03 2.14
C ALA A 246 11.19 -27.03 2.38
N PRO A 247 12.07 -26.72 1.38
CA PRO A 247 12.91 -25.54 1.44
C PRO A 247 12.05 -24.25 1.41
N LEU A 248 12.61 -23.11 1.81
CA LEU A 248 11.86 -21.84 1.76
C LEU A 248 11.38 -21.56 0.34
N LEU A 249 12.26 -21.82 -0.63
CA LEU A 249 12.01 -21.71 -2.05
C LEU A 249 12.63 -22.91 -2.78
N THR A 250 11.86 -23.52 -3.69
CA THR A 250 12.36 -24.47 -4.70
C THR A 250 12.19 -23.83 -6.07
N ALA A 251 13.29 -23.45 -6.72
CA ALA A 251 13.23 -22.91 -8.08
C ALA A 251 12.51 -23.90 -9.01
N SER A 252 11.64 -23.37 -9.86
CA SER A 252 10.78 -24.12 -10.78
C SER A 252 9.70 -25.01 -10.16
N ASP A 253 9.53 -24.99 -8.83
CA ASP A 253 8.51 -25.78 -8.14
C ASP A 253 7.82 -24.96 -7.03
N PRO A 254 6.78 -24.18 -7.38
CA PRO A 254 6.04 -23.38 -6.39
C PRO A 254 5.35 -24.26 -5.34
N ASP A 255 4.87 -25.44 -5.71
CA ASP A 255 4.13 -26.33 -4.79
C ASP A 255 5.04 -26.96 -3.73
N ARG A 256 6.36 -26.93 -3.94
CA ARG A 256 7.39 -27.29 -2.96
C ARG A 256 8.05 -26.09 -2.27
N SER A 257 7.59 -24.88 -2.55
CA SER A 257 8.15 -23.66 -1.98
C SER A 257 7.32 -23.21 -0.78
N LEU A 258 7.87 -23.34 0.43
CA LEU A 258 7.13 -22.99 1.66
C LEU A 258 6.63 -21.54 1.65
N MET A 259 7.40 -20.62 1.05
CA MET A 259 6.98 -19.23 0.88
C MET A 259 5.66 -19.10 0.11
N TYR A 260 5.52 -19.78 -1.03
CA TYR A 260 4.28 -19.78 -1.82
C TYR A 260 3.13 -20.42 -1.07
N LEU A 261 3.35 -21.61 -0.50
CA LEU A 261 2.34 -22.34 0.26
C LEU A 261 1.78 -21.49 1.42
N LYS A 262 2.64 -20.74 2.11
CA LYS A 262 2.24 -19.87 3.21
C LYS A 262 1.40 -18.68 2.77
N VAL A 263 1.62 -18.10 1.60
CA VAL A 263 0.84 -16.95 1.13
C VAL A 263 -0.43 -17.34 0.36
N ALA A 264 -0.45 -18.53 -0.22
CA ALA A 264 -1.58 -19.04 -1.01
C ALA A 264 -2.61 -19.82 -0.17
N ALA A 265 -2.28 -20.24 1.06
CA ALA A 265 -3.17 -21.04 1.88
C ALA A 265 -4.52 -20.35 2.15
N ALA A 266 -5.61 -21.13 2.14
CA ALA A 266 -6.93 -20.62 2.51
C ALA A 266 -7.02 -20.41 4.04
N SER A 267 -6.39 -21.29 4.81
CA SER A 267 -6.32 -21.21 6.27
C SER A 267 -4.94 -21.64 6.79
N SER A 268 -4.62 -21.32 8.05
CA SER A 268 -3.39 -21.79 8.71
C SER A 268 -3.37 -23.30 8.96
N ASP A 269 -4.52 -23.97 8.90
CA ASP A 269 -4.60 -25.43 9.05
C ASP A 269 -4.15 -26.16 7.77
N ASP A 270 -4.10 -25.46 6.64
CA ASP A 270 -3.75 -26.00 5.32
C ASP A 270 -2.24 -25.93 5.00
N VAL A 271 -1.46 -25.27 5.85
CA VAL A 271 -0.03 -25.06 5.64
C VAL A 271 0.75 -25.34 6.91
N CYS A 272 1.98 -25.82 6.72
CA CYS A 272 2.87 -25.98 7.84
C CYS A 272 3.16 -24.65 8.55
N GLY A 273 2.97 -24.61 9.87
CA GLY A 273 3.13 -23.41 10.68
C GLY A 273 1.86 -22.57 10.70
N SER A 274 1.95 -21.33 10.24
CA SER A 274 0.80 -20.46 10.03
C SER A 274 0.84 -19.86 8.64
N ARG A 275 -0.34 -19.49 8.15
CA ARG A 275 -0.50 -18.71 6.93
C ARG A 275 0.17 -17.34 7.07
N MET A 276 0.75 -16.86 5.97
CA MET A 276 1.33 -15.52 5.88
C MET A 276 0.52 -14.61 4.94
N PRO A 277 0.47 -13.30 5.22
CA PRO A 277 0.94 -12.66 6.45
C PRO A 277 0.08 -13.04 7.67
N LEU A 278 0.71 -13.15 8.86
CA LEU A 278 0.05 -13.51 10.14
C LEU A 278 -1.00 -12.47 10.55
N SER A 279 -0.69 -11.21 10.29
CA SER A 279 -1.52 -10.04 10.54
C SER A 279 -1.48 -9.12 9.33
N GLY A 280 -2.54 -8.35 9.09
CA GLY A 280 -2.66 -7.50 7.90
C GLY A 280 -3.49 -8.12 6.77
N ASN A 281 -3.44 -7.50 5.60
CA ASN A 281 -4.17 -7.99 4.42
C ASN A 281 -3.38 -9.10 3.74
N LEU A 282 -4.09 -10.09 3.22
CA LEU A 282 -3.49 -11.08 2.33
C LEU A 282 -2.96 -10.43 1.06
N LEU A 283 -2.01 -11.11 0.45
CA LEU A 283 -1.64 -10.81 -0.92
C LEU A 283 -2.88 -10.97 -1.82
N SER A 284 -3.04 -10.06 -2.79
CA SER A 284 -4.06 -10.19 -3.82
C SER A 284 -3.80 -11.42 -4.69
N GLU A 285 -4.83 -11.91 -5.38
CA GLU A 285 -4.69 -13.03 -6.31
C GLU A 285 -3.62 -12.76 -7.37
N GLN A 286 -3.51 -11.52 -7.85
CA GLN A 286 -2.46 -11.09 -8.78
C GLN A 286 -1.06 -11.25 -8.18
N ARG A 287 -0.85 -10.79 -6.93
CA ARG A 287 0.46 -10.90 -6.25
C ARG A 287 0.84 -12.35 -5.97
N VAL A 288 -0.15 -13.16 -5.56
CA VAL A 288 0.05 -14.60 -5.39
C VAL A 288 0.39 -15.26 -6.74
N CYS A 289 -0.26 -14.86 -7.83
CA CYS A 289 0.05 -15.34 -9.17
C CYS A 289 1.46 -14.94 -9.61
N ALA A 290 1.83 -13.65 -9.48
CA ALA A 290 3.14 -13.15 -9.86
C ALA A 290 4.26 -13.86 -9.09
N LEU A 291 4.10 -14.04 -7.77
CA LEU A 291 5.05 -14.78 -6.95
C LEU A 291 5.15 -16.25 -7.40
N ARG A 292 4.01 -16.91 -7.63
CA ARG A 292 3.96 -18.30 -8.13
C ARG A 292 4.69 -18.45 -9.46
N ALA A 293 4.40 -17.56 -10.41
CA ALA A 293 4.94 -17.60 -11.75
C ALA A 293 6.45 -17.32 -11.77
N TRP A 294 6.93 -16.36 -10.98
CA TRP A 294 8.37 -16.15 -10.81
C TRP A 294 9.09 -17.37 -10.24
N ILE A 295 8.53 -18.03 -9.22
CA ILE A 295 9.09 -19.28 -8.70
C ILE A 295 9.09 -20.36 -9.79
N GLN A 296 7.96 -20.52 -10.50
CA GLN A 296 7.81 -21.48 -11.60
C GLN A 296 8.85 -21.25 -12.71
N CYS A 297 9.19 -20.00 -12.99
CA CYS A 297 10.21 -19.63 -13.98
C CYS A 297 11.65 -19.76 -13.49
N GLY A 298 11.88 -20.23 -12.26
CA GLY A 298 13.20 -20.52 -11.74
C GLY A 298 13.72 -19.49 -10.72
N ALA A 299 12.85 -18.58 -10.26
CA ALA A 299 13.17 -17.59 -9.23
C ALA A 299 14.41 -16.74 -9.55
N CYS A 300 14.57 -16.31 -10.80
CA CYS A 300 15.75 -15.57 -11.25
C CYS A 300 15.79 -14.13 -10.71
N VAL A 301 17.01 -13.57 -10.60
CA VAL A 301 17.28 -12.17 -10.20
C VAL A 301 16.93 -11.20 -11.31
N GLU A 302 17.32 -11.52 -12.55
CA GLU A 302 17.22 -10.62 -13.69
C GLU A 302 16.26 -11.18 -14.73
N ALA A 303 15.59 -10.27 -15.45
CA ALA A 303 14.60 -10.60 -16.47
C ALA A 303 15.17 -10.56 -17.90
N ASP A 304 16.46 -10.30 -18.07
CA ASP A 304 17.10 -10.12 -19.37
C ASP A 304 17.98 -11.32 -19.77
N GLY A 305 17.43 -12.13 -20.67
CA GLY A 305 18.16 -13.18 -21.39
C GLY A 305 18.22 -14.53 -20.66
N GLY A 306 17.75 -15.58 -21.33
CA GLY A 306 17.80 -16.96 -20.86
C GLY A 306 16.42 -17.53 -20.50
N ASP A 307 16.40 -18.82 -20.14
CA ASP A 307 15.16 -19.61 -19.98
C ASP A 307 14.15 -19.01 -18.97
N CYS A 308 14.62 -18.28 -17.96
CA CYS A 308 13.74 -17.62 -16.99
C CYS A 308 12.97 -16.44 -17.58
N ALA A 309 13.63 -15.63 -18.42
CA ALA A 309 13.02 -14.47 -19.06
C ALA A 309 11.91 -14.88 -20.04
N ASP A 310 12.19 -15.90 -20.85
CA ASP A 310 11.24 -16.45 -21.82
C ASP A 310 10.02 -17.07 -21.09
N CYS A 311 10.25 -17.73 -19.95
CA CYS A 311 9.16 -18.23 -19.10
C CYS A 311 8.32 -17.09 -18.51
N ILE A 312 8.97 -16.06 -17.96
CA ILE A 312 8.28 -14.89 -17.38
C ILE A 312 7.38 -14.23 -18.41
N GLU A 313 7.87 -14.03 -19.64
CA GLU A 313 7.07 -13.46 -20.73
C GLU A 313 5.84 -14.32 -21.04
N GLY A 314 5.98 -15.65 -21.07
CA GLY A 314 4.88 -16.58 -21.29
C GLY A 314 3.84 -16.59 -20.16
N GLU A 315 4.25 -16.37 -18.92
CA GLU A 315 3.37 -16.43 -17.74
C GLU A 315 2.64 -15.11 -17.45
N ARG A 316 3.10 -13.97 -18.02
CA ARG A 316 2.47 -12.65 -17.80
C ARG A 316 0.97 -12.68 -18.10
N ALA A 317 0.56 -13.24 -19.24
CA ALA A 317 -0.85 -13.34 -19.61
C ALA A 317 -1.67 -14.19 -18.62
N ALA A 318 -1.09 -15.25 -18.05
CA ALA A 318 -1.77 -16.11 -17.07
C ALA A 318 -1.99 -15.39 -15.74
N CYS A 319 -1.13 -14.43 -15.38
CA CYS A 319 -1.28 -13.57 -14.21
C CYS A 319 -1.96 -12.23 -14.51
N ASN A 320 -2.68 -12.13 -15.64
CA ASN A 320 -3.33 -10.92 -16.12
C ASN A 320 -2.39 -9.73 -16.25
N VAL A 321 -1.09 -9.94 -16.48
CA VAL A 321 -0.11 -8.87 -16.78
C VAL A 321 -0.05 -8.67 -18.30
N ASP A 322 -0.16 -7.42 -18.75
CA ASP A 322 -0.01 -7.05 -20.14
C ASP A 322 1.43 -7.32 -20.61
N VAL A 323 1.53 -8.08 -21.70
CA VAL A 323 2.80 -8.48 -22.30
C VAL A 323 3.47 -7.30 -23.01
N ALA A 324 2.68 -6.34 -23.53
CA ALA A 324 3.21 -5.15 -24.20
C ALA A 324 3.75 -4.11 -23.21
N THR A 325 3.17 -4.04 -22.02
CA THR A 325 3.61 -3.19 -20.92
C THR A 325 3.58 -3.97 -19.61
N PRO A 326 4.70 -4.59 -19.19
CA PRO A 326 4.78 -5.49 -18.03
C PRO A 326 4.33 -4.91 -16.67
N SER A 327 4.06 -3.61 -16.62
CA SER A 327 3.51 -2.89 -15.47
C SER A 327 1.97 -2.76 -15.49
N GLN A 328 1.29 -3.18 -16.55
CA GLN A 328 -0.16 -3.07 -16.69
C GLN A 328 -0.82 -4.43 -16.52
N CYS A 329 -2.03 -4.50 -15.95
CA CYS A 329 -2.83 -5.71 -16.01
C CYS A 329 -3.89 -5.59 -17.09
N ILE A 330 -4.23 -6.72 -17.71
CA ILE A 330 -5.43 -6.85 -18.51
C ILE A 330 -6.60 -6.97 -17.53
N GLU A 331 -7.42 -5.92 -17.45
CA GLU A 331 -8.47 -5.79 -16.44
C GLU A 331 -9.51 -6.93 -16.51
N THR A 332 -9.55 -7.75 -15.46
CA THR A 332 -10.82 -8.27 -14.94
C THR A 332 -10.86 -7.96 -13.44
N THR A 333 -11.89 -7.25 -13.04
CA THR A 333 -12.05 -6.63 -11.71
C THR A 333 -11.94 -7.69 -10.61
N ALA A 334 -10.82 -7.72 -9.88
CA ALA A 334 -10.56 -8.72 -8.83
C ALA A 334 -10.19 -8.05 -7.50
N CYS A 335 -11.18 -7.37 -6.94
CA CYS A 335 -11.45 -7.38 -5.50
C CYS A 335 -12.93 -7.73 -5.34
N PRO A 336 -13.36 -8.38 -4.26
CA PRO A 336 -14.78 -8.66 -4.06
C PRO A 336 -15.56 -7.34 -4.13
N ASN A 337 -16.31 -7.18 -5.22
CA ASN A 337 -17.20 -6.06 -5.41
C ASN A 337 -18.32 -6.14 -4.37
N ARG A 338 -18.51 -5.02 -3.68
CA ARG A 338 -19.71 -4.29 -3.19
C ARG A 338 -21.13 -4.75 -3.58
N ALA A 339 -21.36 -5.98 -4.04
CA ALA A 339 -22.67 -6.47 -4.50
C ALA A 339 -23.63 -6.85 -3.36
N SER A 340 -23.31 -6.56 -2.10
CA SER A 340 -24.16 -6.88 -0.95
C SER A 340 -24.81 -5.68 -0.26
N LEU A 341 -24.88 -4.51 -0.92
CA LEU A 341 -25.60 -3.34 -0.38
C LEU A 341 -26.75 -2.82 -1.27
N ASP A 342 -27.14 -3.55 -2.31
CA ASP A 342 -28.50 -3.47 -2.83
C ASP A 342 -29.38 -4.52 -2.15
N MET A 343 -29.64 -4.33 -0.85
CA MET A 343 -30.81 -4.83 -0.10
C MET A 343 -30.98 -4.06 1.21
#